data_AF-A0A414BE80-F1
#
_entry.id   AF-A0A414BE80-F1
#
_cell.length_a   1.000
_cell.length_b   1.000
_cell.length_c   1.000
_cell.angle_alpha   90.00
_cell.angle_beta   90.00
_cell.angle_gamma   90.00
#
_symmetry.space_group_name_H-M   'P 1'
#
loop_
_entity.id
_entity.type
_entity.pdbx_description
1 polymer ?
#
loop_
_entity_poly.entity_id
_entity_poly.type
_entity_poly.pdbx_seq_one_letter_code
_entity_poly.pdbx_strand_id
1 'polypeptide(L)'
;MKTIISQCASTCEGTDYCQLTPTCKGWGCRFLTTPIDKLPTTDKEKAKLFSKVYREAKEKGVLECPHYRSLFIDEVLENIEKSNVIQQNMS
;
A
#
# COMPACT_ATOMS: atom_id res chain seq x y z
N MET A 1 20.62 1.15 -16.80
CA MET A 1 20.47 0.55 -15.46
C MET A 1 19.06 0.01 -15.35
N LYS A 2 18.88 -1.30 -15.15
CA LYS A 2 17.56 -1.83 -14.76
C LYS A 2 17.38 -1.53 -13.28
N THR A 3 16.36 -0.77 -12.91
CA THR A 3 16.01 -0.53 -11.50
C THR A 3 15.57 -1.86 -10.88
N ILE A 4 15.77 -2.02 -9.57
CA ILE A 4 15.31 -3.21 -8.83
C ILE A 4 13.82 -3.50 -9.08
N ILE A 5 13.03 -2.44 -9.27
CA ILE A 5 11.62 -2.51 -9.63
C ILE A 5 11.40 -3.12 -11.02
N SER A 6 12.16 -2.70 -12.05
CA SER A 6 12.03 -3.27 -13.40
C SER A 6 12.36 -4.76 -13.46
N GLN A 7 13.35 -5.22 -12.69
CA GLN A 7 13.69 -6.64 -12.56
C GLN A 7 12.56 -7.39 -11.85
N CYS A 8 12.07 -6.85 -10.72
CA CYS A 8 10.95 -7.43 -10.00
C CYS A 8 9.67 -7.52 -10.84
N ALA A 9 9.39 -6.51 -11.67
CA ALA A 9 8.22 -6.52 -12.55
C ALA A 9 8.32 -7.64 -13.59
N SER A 10 9.51 -7.91 -14.12
CA SER A 10 9.71 -9.00 -15.09
C SER A 10 9.54 -10.41 -14.52
N THR A 11 9.60 -10.55 -13.19
CA THR A 11 9.41 -11.82 -12.47
C THR A 11 8.08 -11.87 -11.72
N CYS A 12 7.15 -10.95 -12.02
CA CYS A 12 5.87 -10.87 -11.32
C CYS A 12 4.96 -12.04 -11.73
N GLU A 13 4.86 -13.04 -10.86
CA GLU A 13 4.08 -14.27 -11.10
C GLU A 13 2.69 -14.17 -10.47
N GLY A 14 1.81 -13.41 -11.11
CA GLY A 14 0.39 -13.32 -10.76
C GLY A 14 0.06 -12.30 -9.67
N THR A 15 -1.19 -12.33 -9.20
CA THR A 15 -1.79 -11.28 -8.36
C THR A 15 -1.23 -11.24 -6.95
N ASP A 16 -0.68 -12.34 -6.46
CA ASP A 16 -0.25 -12.49 -5.07
C ASP A 16 1.24 -12.20 -4.87
N TYR A 17 1.98 -12.07 -5.97
CA TYR A 17 3.42 -11.83 -5.97
C TYR A 17 3.83 -10.55 -5.21
N CYS A 18 2.98 -9.53 -5.23
CA CYS A 18 3.21 -8.24 -4.59
C CYS A 18 2.66 -8.14 -3.16
N GLN A 19 2.10 -9.22 -2.62
CA GLN A 19 1.59 -9.23 -1.24
C GLN A 19 2.75 -9.15 -0.23
N LEU A 20 2.47 -8.53 0.93
CA LEU A 20 3.44 -8.44 2.02
C LEU A 20 3.53 -9.77 2.79
N THR A 21 2.40 -10.44 2.96
CA THR A 21 2.26 -11.80 3.53
C THR A 21 1.08 -12.51 2.84
N PRO A 22 0.92 -13.84 2.96
CA PRO A 22 -0.20 -14.57 2.34
C PRO A 22 -1.60 -14.08 2.72
N THR A 23 -1.73 -13.36 3.84
CA THR A 23 -3.01 -12.80 4.32
C THR A 23 -3.07 -11.28 4.27
N CYS A 24 -1.99 -10.60 3.87
CA CYS A 24 -1.92 -9.14 3.86
C CYS A 24 -1.27 -8.63 2.57
N LYS A 25 -2.06 -7.92 1.76
CA LYS A 25 -1.59 -7.27 0.52
C LYS A 25 -0.63 -6.10 0.77
N GLY A 26 -0.57 -5.58 1.99
CA GLY A 26 0.17 -4.35 2.30
C GLY A 26 -0.33 -3.18 1.46
N TRP A 27 0.60 -2.42 0.87
CA TRP A 27 0.30 -1.26 0.02
C TRP A 27 0.22 -1.60 -1.49
N GLY A 28 0.05 -2.88 -1.85
CA GLY A 28 -0.02 -3.31 -3.26
C GLY A 28 1.34 -3.48 -3.95
N CYS A 29 2.44 -3.36 -3.21
CA CYS A 29 3.78 -3.69 -3.67
C CYS A 29 4.65 -4.17 -2.49
N ARG A 30 5.38 -5.27 -2.69
CA ARG A 30 6.29 -5.86 -1.67
C ARG A 30 7.45 -4.95 -1.25
N PHE A 31 7.75 -3.92 -2.03
CA PHE A 31 8.78 -2.92 -1.69
C PHE A 31 8.25 -1.76 -0.85
N LEU A 32 6.94 -1.63 -0.70
CA LEU A 32 6.32 -0.60 0.14
C LEU A 32 6.12 -1.19 1.53
N THR A 33 6.91 -0.71 2.47
CA THR A 33 7.00 -1.26 3.82
C THR A 33 6.62 -0.25 4.89
N THR A 34 6.06 0.91 4.51
CA THR A 34 5.57 1.91 5.46
C THR A 34 4.64 1.24 6.48
N PRO A 35 5.00 1.21 7.78
CA PRO A 35 4.15 0.63 8.81
C PRO A 35 2.97 1.56 9.11
N ILE A 36 1.87 0.96 9.55
CA ILE A 36 0.70 1.65 10.10
C ILE A 36 0.80 1.54 11.62
N ASP A 37 1.49 2.49 12.25
CA ASP A 37 1.72 2.48 13.70
C ASP A 37 0.42 2.71 14.49
N LYS A 38 -0.46 3.55 13.93
CA LYS A 38 -1.79 3.85 14.46
C LYS A 38 -2.77 3.90 13.30
N LEU A 39 -3.92 3.26 13.45
CA LEU A 39 -4.99 3.33 12.46
C LEU A 39 -5.47 4.79 12.36
N PRO A 40 -5.45 5.41 11.16
CA PRO A 40 -5.96 6.76 10.98
C PRO A 40 -7.47 6.78 11.26
N THR A 41 -7.91 7.72 12.10
CA THR A 41 -9.34 7.93 12.39
C THR A 41 -9.87 9.22 11.77
N THR A 42 -8.97 10.10 11.33
CA THR A 42 -9.32 11.37 10.67
C THR A 42 -8.76 11.42 9.25
N ASP A 43 -9.42 12.16 8.36
CA ASP A 43 -8.93 12.36 6.99
C ASP A 43 -7.54 13.01 6.94
N LYS A 44 -7.20 13.82 7.95
CA LYS A 44 -5.86 14.39 8.11
C LYS A 44 -4.80 13.31 8.37
N GLU A 45 -5.10 12.31 9.17
CA GLU A 45 -4.20 11.18 9.42
C GLU A 45 -4.10 10.27 8.19
N LYS A 46 -5.22 10.03 7.49
CA LYS A 46 -5.22 9.31 6.20
C LYS A 46 -4.32 10.01 5.18
N ALA A 47 -4.48 11.32 5.00
CA ALA A 47 -3.68 12.11 4.06
C ALA A 47 -2.18 12.10 4.40
N LYS A 48 -1.82 12.11 5.70
CA LYS A 48 -0.43 11.96 6.15
C LYS A 48 0.13 10.59 5.79
N LEU A 49 -0.64 9.52 6.03
CA LEU A 49 -0.23 8.16 5.72
C LEU A 49 -0.10 7.95 4.20
N PHE A 50 -1.07 8.43 3.42
CA PHE A 50 -1.00 8.49 1.96
C PHE A 50 0.29 9.15 1.50
N SER A 51 0.58 10.36 2.02
CA SER A 51 1.77 11.12 1.63
C SER A 51 3.07 10.36 1.95
N LYS A 52 3.11 9.64 3.09
CA LYS A 52 4.27 8.84 3.50
C LYS A 52 4.50 7.67 2.55
N VAL A 53 3.45 6.89 2.25
CA VAL A 53 3.52 5.73 1.34
C VAL A 53 3.83 6.18 -0.08
N TYR A 54 3.18 7.25 -0.55
CA TYR A 54 3.41 7.80 -1.88
C TYR A 54 4.85 8.28 -2.08
N ARG A 55 5.43 8.96 -1.06
CA ARG A 55 6.84 9.36 -1.08
C ARG A 55 7.76 8.15 -1.16
N GLU A 56 7.53 7.13 -0.34
CA GLU A 56 8.30 5.89 -0.39
C GLU A 56 8.22 5.23 -1.78
N ALA A 57 7.01 5.19 -2.37
CA ALA A 57 6.80 4.64 -3.71
C ALA A 57 7.58 5.41 -4.78
N LYS A 58 7.62 6.74 -4.68
CA LYS A 58 8.40 7.60 -5.57
C LYS A 58 9.91 7.36 -5.41
N GLU A 59 10.41 7.36 -4.17
CA GLU A 59 11.84 7.18 -3.88
C GLU A 59 12.37 5.81 -4.32
N LYS A 60 11.55 4.76 -4.19
CA LYS A 60 11.90 3.39 -4.61
C LYS A 60 11.65 3.11 -6.09
N GLY A 61 11.04 4.03 -6.83
CA GLY A 61 10.66 3.83 -8.24
C GLY A 61 9.45 2.91 -8.45
N VAL A 62 8.69 2.61 -7.40
CA VAL A 62 7.49 1.74 -7.47
C VAL A 62 6.42 2.34 -8.38
N LEU A 63 6.35 3.68 -8.48
CA LEU A 63 5.44 4.38 -9.39
C LEU A 63 5.71 4.09 -10.88
N GLU A 64 6.89 3.56 -11.23
CA GLU A 64 7.25 3.17 -12.59
C GLU A 64 6.97 1.68 -12.86
N CYS A 65 6.51 0.92 -11.86
CA CYS A 65 6.20 -0.50 -12.01
C CYS A 65 4.89 -0.68 -12.82
N PRO A 66 4.87 -1.47 -13.91
CA PRO A 66 3.67 -1.69 -14.71
C PRO A 66 2.57 -2.47 -13.97
N HIS A 67 2.91 -3.15 -12.88
CA HIS A 67 1.96 -3.91 -12.05
C HIS A 67 1.46 -3.14 -10.84
N TYR A 68 2.07 -1.99 -10.53
CA TYR A 68 1.65 -1.16 -9.41
C TYR A 68 0.56 -0.17 -9.84
N ARG A 69 -0.48 -0.05 -9.03
CA ARG A 69 -1.53 0.95 -9.21
C ARG A 69 -1.53 1.87 -8.00
N SER A 70 -1.36 3.17 -8.22
CA SER A 70 -1.38 4.16 -7.13
C SER A 70 -2.68 4.15 -6.33
N LEU A 71 -3.79 3.74 -6.96
CA LEU A 71 -5.11 3.57 -6.34
C LEU A 71 -5.11 2.57 -5.17
N PHE A 72 -4.14 1.65 -5.09
CA PHE A 72 -4.05 0.72 -3.96
C PHE A 72 -3.87 1.45 -2.62
N ILE A 73 -3.20 2.60 -2.59
CA ILE A 73 -3.02 3.35 -1.34
C ILE A 73 -4.39 3.83 -0.83
N ASP A 74 -5.22 4.38 -1.72
CA ASP A 74 -6.57 4.84 -1.40
C ASP A 74 -7.46 3.66 -0.96
N GLU A 75 -7.46 2.56 -1.70
CA GLU A 75 -8.23 1.35 -1.36
C GLU A 75 -7.87 0.81 0.04
N VAL A 76 -6.59 0.80 0.41
CA VAL A 76 -6.15 0.37 1.75
C VAL A 76 -6.66 1.34 2.82
N LEU A 77 -6.60 2.65 2.58
CA LEU A 77 -7.08 3.66 3.53
C LEU A 77 -8.60 3.60 3.71
N GLU A 78 -9.37 3.38 2.64
CA GLU A 78 -10.82 3.17 2.70
C GLU A 78 -11.20 1.90 3.46
N ASN A 79 -10.45 0.80 3.28
CA ASN A 79 -10.71 -0.44 3.99
C ASN A 79 -10.41 -0.34 5.49
N ILE A 80 -9.40 0.45 5.88
CA ILE A 80 -9.14 0.78 7.28
C ILE A 80 -10.33 1.55 7.87
N GLU A 81 -10.87 2.52 7.15
CA GLU A 81 -12.06 3.27 7.58
C GLU A 81 -13.28 2.37 7.78
N LYS A 82 -13.60 1.49 6.81
CA LYS A 82 -14.72 0.54 6.94
C LYS A 82 -14.55 -0.38 8.14
N SER A 83 -13.32 -0.85 8.40
CA SER A 83 -13.02 -1.71 9.54
C SER A 83 -13.23 -0.97 10.87
N ASN A 84 -12.86 0.30 10.94
CA ASN A 84 -13.06 1.14 12.13
C ASN A 84 -14.55 1.41 12.41
N VAL A 85 -15.36 1.66 11.37
CA VAL A 85 -16.81 1.90 11.51
C VAL A 85 -17.52 0.66 12.06
N ILE A 86 -17.15 -0.54 11.59
CA ILE A 86 -17.74 -1.79 12.11
C ILE A 86 -17.42 -1.98 13.59
N GLN A 87 -16.19 -1.68 14.04
CA GLN A 87 -15.82 -1.80 15.45
C GLN A 87 -16.55 -0.79 16.35
N GLN A 88 -16.78 0.44 15.88
CA GLN A 88 -17.52 1.45 16.63
C GLN A 88 -19.02 1.17 16.71
N ASN A 89 -19.59 0.51 15.71
CA ASN A 89 -21.01 0.16 15.68
C ASN A 89 -21.37 -1.11 16.48
N MET A 90 -20.36 -1.83 16.99
CA MET A 90 -20.52 -2.99 17.87
C MET A 90 -20.17 -2.68 19.34
N SER A 91 -19.97 -1.40 19.67
CA SER A 91 -19.64 -0.92 21.02
C SER A 91 -20.87 -0.34 21.73
#